data_AF-A0A8T0DB22-F1
#
_entry.id   AF-A0A8T0DB22-F1
#
_cell.length_a   1.000
_cell.length_b   1.000
_cell.length_c   1.000
_cell.angle_alpha   90.00
_cell.angle_beta   90.00
_cell.angle_gamma   90.00
#
_symmetry.space_group_name_H-M   'P 1'
#
loop_
_entity.id
_entity.type
_entity.pdbx_description
1 polymer ?
#
loop_
_entity_poly.entity_id
_entity_poly.type
_entity_poly.pdbx_seq_one_letter_code
_entity_poly.pdbx_strand_id
1 'polypeptide(L)'
;MGALVYYGDLTTTLEISCGKMSLLDVEGFLHKCIQLFETTSFRHGLVLVGATGSGKTKCYKVLQSTLTLPREKPSLDGTFFQSVHTYVLNPNSVTMGQL
;
A
#
# COMPACT_ATOMS: atom_id res chain seq x y z
N MET A 1 20.30 6.56 6.55
CA MET A 1 20.41 5.82 5.29
C MET A 1 19.96 4.39 5.56
N GLY A 2 18.66 4.12 5.47
CA GLY A 2 18.13 2.76 5.63
C GLY A 2 18.31 2.00 4.32
N ALA A 3 18.90 0.82 4.39
CA ALA A 3 19.16 -0.02 3.23
C ALA A 3 17.87 -0.28 2.45
N LEU A 4 17.94 -0.11 1.12
CA LEU A 4 16.91 -0.49 0.17
C LEU A 4 16.79 -2.02 0.20
N VAL A 5 15.78 -2.53 0.90
CA VAL A 5 15.36 -3.93 0.75
C VAL A 5 14.66 -4.03 -0.60
N TYR A 6 15.38 -4.54 -1.61
CA TYR A 6 14.86 -4.74 -2.96
C TYR A 6 13.91 -5.93 -2.99
N TYR A 7 12.63 -5.69 -2.74
CA TYR A 7 11.56 -6.61 -3.12
C TYR A 7 11.31 -6.47 -4.62
N GLY A 8 12.20 -7.01 -5.46
CA GLY A 8 12.15 -6.82 -6.93
C GLY A 8 10.75 -7.01 -7.53
N ASP A 9 10.07 -8.09 -7.15
CA ASP A 9 8.70 -8.38 -7.63
C ASP A 9 7.63 -7.42 -7.07
N LEU A 10 7.81 -6.88 -5.86
CA LEU A 10 6.86 -5.93 -5.25
C LEU A 10 7.01 -4.55 -5.88
N THR A 11 8.24 -4.08 -6.11
CA THR A 11 8.51 -2.76 -6.68
C THR A 11 7.97 -2.67 -8.12
N THR A 12 8.24 -3.66 -8.96
CA THR A 12 7.72 -3.70 -10.34
C THR A 12 6.19 -3.70 -10.38
N THR A 13 5.55 -4.43 -9.47
CA THR A 13 4.08 -4.45 -9.41
C THR A 13 3.48 -3.17 -8.82
N LEU A 14 4.19 -2.46 -7.95
CA LEU A 14 3.85 -1.10 -7.51
C LEU A 14 3.89 -0.10 -8.68
N GLU A 15 4.94 -0.13 -9.50
CA GLU A 15 5.08 0.73 -10.68
C GLU A 15 3.94 0.50 -11.68
N ILE A 16 3.62 -0.77 -11.97
CA ILE A 16 2.48 -1.14 -12.82
C ILE A 16 1.16 -0.61 -12.24
N SER A 17 0.96 -0.75 -10.92
CA SER A 17 -0.24 -0.25 -10.26
C SER A 17 -0.32 1.28 -10.26
N CYS A 18 0.82 1.97 -10.13
CA CYS A 18 0.88 3.43 -10.27
C CYS A 18 0.46 3.87 -11.68
N GLY A 19 1.01 3.24 -12.72
CA GLY A 19 0.65 3.51 -14.11
C GLY A 19 -0.84 3.30 -14.39
N LYS A 20 -1.42 2.21 -13.89
CA LYS A 20 -2.88 1.93 -13.99
C LYS A 20 -3.75 3.00 -13.32
N MET A 21 -3.24 3.66 -12.28
CA MET A 21 -3.94 4.70 -11.54
C MET A 21 -3.58 6.12 -11.98
N SER A 22 -2.84 6.27 -13.08
CA SER A 22 -2.34 7.56 -13.59
C SER A 22 -1.54 8.34 -12.54
N LEU A 23 -0.71 7.64 -11.76
CA LEU A 23 0.18 8.23 -10.76
C LEU A 23 1.62 8.23 -11.26
N LEU A 24 2.38 9.25 -10.85
CA LEU A 24 3.83 9.28 -11.01
C LEU A 24 4.47 8.38 -9.94
N ASP A 25 5.24 7.42 -10.41
CA ASP A 25 6.02 6.45 -9.64
C ASP A 25 7.34 7.06 -9.14
N VAL A 26 7.23 8.19 -8.42
CA VAL A 26 8.40 8.84 -7.81
C VAL A 26 8.96 7.95 -6.72
N GLU A 27 10.29 7.83 -6.63
CA GLU A 27 10.99 6.98 -5.65
C GLU A 27 10.48 7.17 -4.22
N GLY A 28 10.28 8.42 -3.79
CA GLY A 28 9.75 8.72 -2.46
C GLY A 28 8.34 8.18 -2.20
N PHE A 29 7.49 8.12 -3.23
CA PHE A 29 6.14 7.55 -3.13
C PHE A 29 6.20 6.01 -3.07
N LEU A 30 6.99 5.37 -3.94
CA LEU A 30 7.20 3.93 -3.93
C LEU A 30 7.78 3.45 -2.59
N HIS A 31 8.76 4.19 -2.07
CA HIS A 31 9.35 3.92 -0.76
C HIS A 31 8.30 3.96 0.37
N LYS A 32 7.35 4.91 0.31
CA LYS A 32 6.25 4.98 1.29
C LYS A 32 5.27 3.82 1.17
N CYS A 33 5.03 3.31 -0.03
CA CYS A 33 4.20 2.12 -0.24
C CYS A 33 4.88 0.86 0.34
N ILE A 34 6.19 0.71 0.13
CA ILE A 34 6.99 -0.38 0.71
C ILE A 34 7.01 -0.29 2.24
N GLN A 35 7.27 0.91 2.78
CA GLN A 35 7.23 1.14 4.22
C GLN A 35 5.86 0.77 4.83
N LEU A 36 4.76 1.10 4.14
CA LEU A 36 3.41 0.73 4.56
C LEU A 36 3.23 -0.80 4.56
N PHE A 37 3.71 -1.49 3.52
CA PHE A 37 3.67 -2.95 3.43
C PHE A 37 4.42 -3.60 4.60
N GLU A 38 5.68 -3.23 4.81
CA GLU A 38 6.50 -3.75 5.91
C GLU A 38 5.85 -3.50 7.26
N THR A 39 5.36 -2.28 7.49
CA THR A 39 4.69 -1.93 8.75
C THR A 39 3.44 -2.77 8.97
N THR A 40 2.66 -3.02 7.93
CA THR A 40 1.43 -3.84 8.00
C THR A 40 1.74 -5.30 8.33
N SER A 41 2.88 -5.82 7.87
CA SER A 41 3.33 -7.18 8.20
C SER A 41 3.67 -7.37 9.68
N PHE A 42 4.10 -6.31 10.38
CA PHE A 42 4.44 -6.36 11.81
C PHE A 42 3.38 -5.77 12.73
N ARG A 43 2.51 -4.88 12.24
CA ARG A 43 1.52 -4.14 13.05
C ARG A 43 0.19 -4.03 12.32
N HIS A 44 -0.89 -4.37 13.02
CA HIS A 44 -2.26 -4.21 12.52
C HIS A 44 -2.78 -2.77 12.62
N GLY A 45 -2.27 -2.00 13.58
CA GLY A 45 -2.61 -0.58 13.76
C GLY A 45 -1.49 0.32 13.28
N LEU A 46 -1.78 1.23 12.35
CA LEU A 46 -0.83 2.19 11.82
C LEU A 46 -1.53 3.49 11.42
N VAL A 47 -0.74 4.56 11.26
CA VAL A 47 -1.24 5.87 10.83
C VAL A 47 -0.37 6.39 9.68
N LEU A 48 -1.03 6.85 8.61
CA LEU A 48 -0.38 7.56 7.51
C LEU A 48 -0.41 9.07 7.79
N VAL A 49 0.76 9.67 8.02
CA VAL A 49 0.91 11.09 8.37
C VAL A 49 1.57 11.87 7.23
N GLY A 50 1.10 13.09 6.99
CA GLY A 50 1.64 14.00 5.98
C GLY A 50 0.68 15.15 5.64
N ALA A 51 1.15 16.15 4.89
CA ALA A 51 0.35 17.30 4.48
C ALA A 51 -0.82 16.94 3.55
N THR A 52 -1.82 17.81 3.43
CA THR A 52 -2.94 17.65 2.48
C THR A 52 -2.40 17.50 1.05
N GLY A 53 -2.98 16.60 0.26
CA GLY A 53 -2.52 16.33 -1.11
C GLY A 53 -1.27 15.45 -1.24
N SER A 54 -0.61 15.04 -0.15
CA SER A 54 0.63 14.23 -0.19
C SER A 54 0.45 12.76 -0.63
N GLY A 55 -0.67 12.39 -1.26
CA GLY A 55 -0.89 11.04 -1.77
C GLY A 55 -1.20 9.95 -0.74
N LYS A 56 -1.48 10.26 0.54
CA LYS A 56 -1.78 9.26 1.59
C LYS A 56 -2.86 8.25 1.18
N THR A 57 -3.97 8.74 0.63
CA THR A 57 -5.07 7.89 0.16
C THR A 57 -4.65 7.02 -1.03
N LYS A 58 -3.79 7.54 -1.91
CA LYS A 58 -3.29 6.78 -3.05
C LYS A 58 -2.27 5.73 -2.63
N CYS A 59 -1.45 5.99 -1.61
CA CYS A 59 -0.46 5.06 -1.08
C CYS A 59 -1.08 3.70 -0.71
N TYR A 60 -2.09 3.66 0.16
CA TYR A 60 -2.71 2.39 0.54
C TYR A 60 -3.53 1.76 -0.61
N LYS A 61 -4.10 2.56 -1.52
CA LYS A 61 -4.84 2.05 -2.68
C LYS A 61 -3.93 1.38 -3.72
N VAL A 62 -2.76 1.97 -3.97
CA VAL A 62 -1.74 1.38 -4.83
C VAL A 62 -1.27 0.07 -4.21
N LEU A 63 -0.98 0.06 -2.90
CA LEU A 63 -0.60 -1.17 -2.21
C LEU A 63 -1.70 -2.23 -2.28
N GLN A 64 -2.97 -1.87 -2.06
CA GLN A 64 -4.12 -2.77 -2.21
C GLN A 64 -4.16 -3.40 -3.61
N SER A 65 -4.04 -2.58 -4.66
CA SER A 65 -3.99 -3.04 -6.05
C SER A 65 -2.84 -4.01 -6.26
N THR A 66 -1.64 -3.66 -5.81
CA THR A 66 -0.43 -4.47 -5.95
C THR A 66 -0.53 -5.84 -5.28
N LEU A 67 -1.20 -5.93 -4.13
CA LEU A 67 -1.39 -7.17 -3.40
C LEU A 67 -2.53 -8.02 -3.99
N THR A 68 -3.53 -7.38 -4.60
CA THR A 68 -4.71 -8.05 -5.17
C THR A 68 -4.49 -8.52 -6.61
N LEU A 69 -3.48 -7.99 -7.32
CA LEU A 69 -3.17 -8.40 -8.68
C LEU A 69 -2.78 -9.89 -8.72
N PRO A 70 -3.40 -10.70 -9.61
CA PRO A 70 -3.00 -12.09 -9.82
C PRO A 70 -1.53 -12.16 -10.21
N ARG A 71 -0.73 -12.95 -9.49
CA ARG A 71 0.68 -13.20 -9.85
C ARG A 71 0.85 -14.63 -10.34
N GLU A 72 1.55 -14.77 -11.46
CA GLU A 72 1.94 -16.08 -12.00
C GLU A 72 3.04 -16.75 -11.16
N LYS A 73 3.78 -15.96 -10.36
CA LYS A 73 4.88 -16.43 -9.51
C LYS A 73 4.56 -16.22 -8.02
N PRO A 74 4.90 -17.19 -7.14
CA PRO A 74 4.82 -16.99 -5.70
C PRO A 74 5.81 -15.90 -5.25
N SER A 75 5.53 -15.27 -4.11
CA SER A 75 6.48 -14.33 -3.48
C SER A 75 7.79 -15.03 -3.11
N LEU A 76 8.83 -14.25 -2.82
CA LEU A 76 10.16 -14.74 -2.41
C LEU A 76 10.11 -15.73 -1.24
N ASP A 77 9.12 -15.60 -0.36
CA ASP A 77 8.89 -16.49 0.79
C ASP A 77 8.02 -17.71 0.47
N GLY A 78 7.71 -17.97 -0.80
CA GLY A 78 6.83 -19.05 -1.24
C GLY A 78 5.33 -18.82 -0.97
N THR A 79 4.97 -17.66 -0.44
CA THR A 79 3.57 -17.29 -0.16
C THR A 79 2.95 -16.50 -1.32
N PHE A 80 1.65 -16.70 -1.55
CA PHE A 80 0.90 -15.86 -2.47
C PHE A 80 0.43 -14.59 -1.76
N PHE A 81 0.55 -13.44 -2.42
CA PHE A 81 -0.10 -12.23 -1.94
C PHE A 81 -1.62 -12.45 -1.93
N GLN A 82 -2.27 -12.04 -0.85
CA GLN A 82 -3.71 -12.22 -0.67
C GLN A 82 -4.48 -11.02 -1.22
N SER A 83 -5.70 -11.28 -1.69
CA SER A 83 -6.64 -10.22 -2.08
C SER A 83 -6.92 -9.29 -0.90
N VAL A 84 -6.73 -7.99 -1.11
CA VAL A 84 -6.93 -6.97 -0.06
C VAL A 84 -8.20 -6.18 -0.34
N HIS A 85 -9.08 -6.14 0.66
CA HIS A 85 -10.29 -5.33 0.65
C HIS A 85 -10.13 -4.14 1.59
N THR A 86 -10.52 -2.95 1.13
CA THR A 86 -10.43 -1.72 1.92
C THR A 86 -11.80 -1.11 2.13
N TYR A 87 -12.14 -0.84 3.39
CA TYR A 87 -13.37 -0.15 3.80
C TYR A 87 -12.98 1.22 4.37
N VAL A 88 -13.61 2.27 3.86
CA VAL A 88 -13.32 3.65 4.26
C VAL A 88 -14.45 4.16 5.13
N LEU A 89 -14.13 4.56 6.35
CA LEU A 89 -15.06 5.13 7.31
C LEU A 89 -14.60 6.53 7.70
N ASN A 90 -15.52 7.49 7.75
CA ASN A 90 -15.29 8.77 8.43
C ASN A 90 -15.95 8.71 9.82
N PRO A 91 -15.18 8.51 10.91
CA PRO A 91 -15.74 8.38 12.24
C PRO A 91 -16.45 9.66 12.72
N ASN A 92 -16.12 10.82 12.15
CA ASN A 92 -16.77 12.09 12.50
C ASN A 92 -18.10 12.33 11.78
N SER A 93 -18.46 11.49 10.80
CA SER A 93 -19.73 11.61 10.04
C SER A 93 -20.84 10.69 10.56
N VAL A 94 -20.56 9.90 11.60
CA VAL A 94 -21.51 8.97 12.22
C VAL A 94 -21.59 9.26 13.71
N THR A 95 -22.75 9.00 14.31
CA THR A 95 -22.90 9.15 15.78
C THR A 95 -22.25 7.97 16.50
N MET A 96 -21.82 8.17 17.75
CA MET A 96 -21.12 7.14 18.54
C MET A 96 -21.91 5.84 18.70
N GLY A 97 -23.25 5.89 18.71
CA GLY A 97 -24.09 4.70 18.82
C GLY A 97 -24.30 3.94 17.50
N GLN A 98 -23.87 4.50 16.37
CA GLN A 98 -24.01 3.92 15.02
C GLN A 98 -22.66 3.44 14.45
N LEU A 99 -21.57 3.65 15.20
CA LEU A 99 -20.20 3.28 14.85
C LEU A 99 -19.90 1.88 15.39
#